data_AF-A0A2K0UIS1-F1
#
_entry.id   AF-A0A2K0UIS1-F1
#
_cell.length_a   1.000
_cell.length_b   1.000
_cell.length_c   1.000
_cell.angle_alpha   90.00
_cell.angle_beta   90.00
_cell.angle_gamma   90.00
#
_symmetry.space_group_name_H-M   'P 1'
#
loop_
_entity.id
_entity.type
_entity.pdbx_description
1 polymer ?
#
loop_
_entity_poly.entity_id
_entity_poly.type
_entity_poly.pdbx_seq_one_letter_code
_entity_poly.pdbx_strand_id
1 'polypeptide(L)'
;MNHSSLHEFIISSFLKNQRAPTVNDIATRFESDVATTRQGLQALAEYHGVVLHPKSDEVWVCHPFSAAPTTCIVSSGHRKWWGNCAWCSFGVMHLAGGTSTFTTRTGAIGDEVTITATDGQLVDTQDFVIHFPVPMTKVWDNVIYTCSVQLLFRNEAEVDEWCATRGIAKGDVRPIQQVWDFAREWYGRHADASWKKWTVREAIEIFGRHKLTGPTWDLGDEAGRF
;
A
#
# COMPACT_ATOMS: atom_id res chain seq x y z
N MET A 1 -10.36 -6.16 21.94
CA MET A 1 -9.73 -5.93 20.61
C MET A 1 -9.20 -4.50 20.56
N ASN A 2 -7.98 -4.26 20.08
CA ASN A 2 -7.42 -2.91 19.86
C ASN A 2 -6.88 -2.78 18.43
N HIS A 3 -6.50 -1.55 18.01
CA HIS A 3 -6.03 -1.27 16.65
C HIS A 3 -4.89 -2.20 16.21
N SER A 4 -3.88 -2.40 17.07
CA SER A 4 -2.71 -3.23 16.78
C SER A 4 -3.09 -4.69 16.54
N SER A 5 -3.86 -5.28 17.46
CA SER A 5 -4.29 -6.69 17.35
C SER A 5 -5.22 -6.93 16.15
N LEU A 6 -6.09 -5.97 15.84
CA LEU A 6 -7.01 -6.07 14.71
C LEU A 6 -6.26 -5.94 13.38
N HIS A 7 -5.37 -4.95 13.26
CA HIS A 7 -4.54 -4.76 12.08
C HIS A 7 -3.64 -5.97 11.82
N GLU A 8 -2.94 -6.48 12.84
CA GLU A 8 -2.11 -7.68 12.72
C GLU A 8 -2.94 -8.86 12.23
N PHE A 9 -4.12 -9.10 12.79
CA PHE A 9 -4.97 -10.22 12.37
C PHE A 9 -5.39 -10.11 10.90
N ILE A 10 -5.70 -8.89 10.43
CA ILE A 10 -6.06 -8.64 9.02
C ILE A 10 -4.86 -8.91 8.10
N ILE A 11 -3.67 -8.36 8.41
CA ILE A 11 -2.44 -8.59 7.65
C ILE A 11 -2.05 -10.08 7.64
N SER A 12 -2.13 -10.74 8.80
CA SER A 12 -1.91 -12.19 8.92
C SER A 12 -2.88 -13.00 8.06
N SER A 13 -4.16 -12.61 7.98
CA SER A 13 -5.12 -13.28 7.11
C SER A 13 -4.76 -13.10 5.65
N PHE A 14 -4.33 -11.92 5.21
CA PHE A 14 -3.83 -11.77 3.84
C PHE A 14 -2.66 -12.71 3.58
N LEU A 15 -1.62 -12.69 4.42
CA LEU A 15 -0.42 -13.52 4.22
C LEU A 15 -0.72 -15.02 4.21
N LYS A 16 -1.66 -15.49 5.05
CA LYS A 16 -1.99 -16.93 5.19
C LYS A 16 -3.05 -17.39 4.20
N ASN A 17 -4.11 -16.61 4.04
CA ASN A 17 -5.34 -16.99 3.33
C ASN A 17 -5.49 -16.29 1.97
N GLN A 18 -4.57 -15.39 1.60
CA GLN A 18 -4.62 -14.59 0.37
C GLN A 18 -5.85 -13.67 0.27
N ARG A 19 -6.52 -13.40 1.40
CA ARG A 19 -7.69 -12.51 1.50
C ARG A 19 -7.81 -11.87 2.89
N ALA A 20 -8.53 -10.76 2.95
CA ALA A 20 -8.98 -10.20 4.21
C ALA A 20 -9.89 -11.18 4.97
N PRO A 21 -9.89 -11.14 6.32
CA PRO A 21 -10.90 -11.83 7.11
C PRO A 21 -12.24 -11.09 6.92
N THR A 22 -13.35 -11.84 6.94
CA THR A 22 -14.69 -11.22 7.00
C THR A 22 -14.95 -10.63 8.38
N VAL A 23 -15.95 -9.76 8.51
CA VAL A 23 -16.42 -9.29 9.82
C VAL A 23 -16.74 -10.48 10.76
N ASN A 24 -17.31 -11.57 10.26
CA ASN A 24 -17.58 -12.77 11.07
C ASN A 24 -16.31 -13.54 11.48
N ASP A 25 -15.31 -13.60 10.61
CA ASP A 25 -14.00 -14.20 10.92
C ASP A 25 -13.34 -13.43 12.08
N ILE A 26 -13.43 -12.09 12.05
CA ILE A 26 -12.90 -11.22 13.11
C ILE A 26 -13.71 -11.39 14.41
N ALA A 27 -15.04 -11.36 14.33
CA ALA A 27 -15.92 -11.55 15.49
C ALA A 27 -15.60 -12.86 16.23
N THR A 28 -15.44 -13.95 15.47
CA THR A 28 -15.05 -15.27 15.98
C THR A 28 -13.66 -15.23 16.61
N ARG A 29 -12.67 -14.64 15.93
CA ARG A 29 -11.28 -14.57 16.42
C ARG A 29 -11.14 -13.82 17.75
N PHE A 30 -11.95 -12.79 17.96
CA PHE A 30 -11.89 -11.92 19.14
C PHE A 30 -12.98 -12.21 20.17
N GLU A 31 -13.74 -13.29 20.00
CA GLU A 31 -14.83 -13.69 20.91
C GLU A 31 -15.80 -12.51 21.17
N SER A 32 -16.17 -11.81 20.10
CA SER A 32 -17.02 -10.61 20.14
C SER A 32 -18.19 -10.73 19.17
N ASP A 33 -19.21 -9.90 19.36
CA ASP A 33 -20.32 -9.84 18.41
C ASP A 33 -19.96 -8.99 17.16
N VAL A 34 -20.81 -9.12 16.13
CA VAL A 34 -20.65 -8.41 14.84
C VAL A 34 -20.70 -6.90 15.01
N ALA A 35 -21.52 -6.37 15.91
CA ALA A 35 -21.67 -4.93 16.10
C ALA A 35 -20.40 -4.31 16.70
N THR A 36 -19.85 -4.95 17.74
CA THR A 36 -18.58 -4.60 18.38
C THR A 36 -17.42 -4.72 17.38
N THR A 37 -17.44 -5.75 16.54
CA THR A 37 -16.43 -5.94 15.49
C THR A 37 -16.44 -4.79 14.49
N ARG A 38 -17.62 -4.38 14.02
CA ARG A 38 -17.77 -3.24 13.10
C ARG A 38 -17.28 -1.94 13.73
N GLN A 39 -17.63 -1.68 14.98
CA GLN A 39 -17.11 -0.51 15.71
C GLN A 39 -15.58 -0.51 15.79
N GLY A 40 -14.97 -1.67 16.04
CA GLY A 40 -13.51 -1.80 16.05
C GLY A 40 -12.87 -1.56 14.70
N LEU A 41 -13.49 -2.02 13.61
CA LEU A 41 -13.04 -1.76 12.24
C LEU A 41 -13.18 -0.27 11.88
N GLN A 42 -14.29 0.37 12.27
CA GLN A 42 -14.51 1.80 12.05
C GLN A 42 -13.48 2.65 12.80
N ALA A 43 -13.21 2.33 14.07
CA ALA A 43 -12.15 2.98 14.84
C ALA A 43 -10.76 2.77 14.21
N LEU A 44 -10.49 1.58 13.67
CA LEU A 44 -9.23 1.32 12.94
C LEU A 44 -9.17 2.10 11.61
N ALA A 45 -10.30 2.33 10.96
CA ALA A 45 -10.39 3.13 9.74
C ALA A 45 -10.15 4.62 10.01
N GLU A 46 -10.75 5.17 11.07
CA GLU A 46 -10.45 6.53 11.56
C GLU A 46 -8.98 6.68 11.98
N TYR A 47 -8.36 5.59 12.44
CA TYR A 47 -6.93 5.51 12.74
C TYR A 47 -6.05 5.28 11.49
N HIS A 48 -6.62 5.32 10.29
CA HIS A 48 -5.91 5.11 9.02
C HIS A 48 -5.22 3.74 8.91
N GLY A 49 -5.69 2.74 9.65
CA GLY A 49 -5.18 1.37 9.59
C GLY A 49 -5.81 0.53 8.48
N VAL A 50 -7.06 0.82 8.12
CA VAL A 50 -7.81 0.15 7.05
C VAL A 50 -8.69 1.13 6.30
N VAL A 51 -9.10 0.77 5.09
CA VAL A 51 -10.23 1.38 4.39
C VAL A 51 -11.33 0.34 4.33
N LEU A 52 -12.53 0.73 4.74
CA LEU A 52 -13.69 -0.15 4.74
C LEU A 52 -14.55 0.07 3.50
N HIS A 53 -15.22 -0.99 3.07
CA HIS A 53 -16.26 -0.89 2.07
C HIS A 53 -17.46 -0.12 2.67
N PRO A 54 -17.93 0.98 2.02
CA PRO A 54 -18.78 2.00 2.66
C PRO A 54 -20.17 1.51 3.08
N LYS A 55 -20.60 0.32 2.64
CA LYS A 55 -21.92 -0.23 2.97
C LYS A 55 -21.89 -1.46 3.88
N SER A 56 -20.75 -2.13 3.98
CA SER A 56 -20.68 -3.44 4.67
C SER A 56 -19.70 -3.47 5.84
N ASP A 57 -18.86 -2.44 5.97
CA ASP A 57 -17.72 -2.41 6.90
C ASP A 57 -16.71 -3.55 6.68
N GLU A 58 -16.78 -4.25 5.54
CA GLU A 58 -15.76 -5.23 5.18
C GLU A 58 -14.46 -4.52 4.82
N VAL A 59 -13.33 -5.16 5.13
CA VAL A 59 -12.01 -4.62 4.77
C VAL A 59 -11.90 -4.52 3.25
N TRP A 60 -11.74 -3.30 2.74
CA TRP A 60 -11.50 -3.05 1.32
C TRP A 60 -10.02 -2.92 1.03
N VAL A 61 -9.30 -2.20 1.90
CA VAL A 61 -7.85 -2.03 1.86
C VAL A 61 -7.29 -2.17 3.27
N CYS A 62 -6.25 -2.99 3.43
CA CYS A 62 -5.38 -2.95 4.60
C CYS A 62 -3.97 -2.87 4.05
N HIS A 63 -3.44 -1.65 3.93
CA HIS A 63 -2.18 -1.43 3.24
C HIS A 63 -1.09 -2.36 3.81
N PRO A 64 -0.28 -3.00 2.94
CA PRO A 64 -0.22 -2.79 1.49
C PRO A 64 -1.18 -3.64 0.63
N PHE A 65 -2.05 -4.45 1.24
CA PHE A 65 -2.92 -5.38 0.52
C PHE A 65 -4.25 -4.74 0.07
N SER A 66 -4.74 -5.18 -1.09
CA SER A 66 -6.09 -4.92 -1.57
C SER A 66 -6.97 -6.17 -1.36
N ALA A 67 -8.20 -5.98 -0.88
CA ALA A 67 -9.21 -7.04 -0.86
C ALA A 67 -9.99 -7.12 -2.19
N ALA A 68 -9.86 -6.12 -3.06
CA ALA A 68 -10.46 -6.09 -4.39
C ALA A 68 -9.41 -6.34 -5.48
N PRO A 69 -9.78 -6.97 -6.62
CA PRO A 69 -8.85 -7.17 -7.73
C PRO A 69 -8.24 -5.86 -8.24
N THR A 70 -6.93 -5.88 -8.50
CA THR A 70 -6.19 -4.76 -9.12
C THR A 70 -5.33 -5.27 -10.28
N THR A 71 -4.76 -4.35 -11.05
CA THR A 71 -3.73 -4.66 -12.06
C THR A 71 -2.36 -4.97 -11.45
N CYS A 72 -2.24 -4.96 -10.12
CA CYS A 72 -0.99 -5.15 -9.41
C CYS A 72 -0.97 -6.51 -8.70
N ILE A 73 -0.43 -7.51 -9.38
CA ILE A 73 -0.41 -8.90 -8.89
C ILE A 73 0.94 -9.17 -8.25
N VAL A 74 0.95 -9.56 -6.98
CA VAL A 74 2.16 -9.96 -6.26
C VAL A 74 2.15 -11.46 -6.02
N SER A 75 3.24 -12.16 -6.33
CA SER A 75 3.37 -13.61 -6.14
C SER A 75 4.58 -13.95 -5.27
N SER A 76 4.44 -14.99 -4.43
CA SER A 76 5.57 -15.63 -3.72
C SER A 76 5.25 -17.12 -3.54
N GLY A 77 6.05 -17.97 -4.20
CA GLY A 77 5.74 -19.39 -4.34
C GLY A 77 4.38 -19.63 -5.01
N HIS A 78 3.49 -20.38 -4.34
CA HIS A 78 2.13 -20.66 -4.82
C HIS A 78 1.11 -19.58 -4.42
N ARG A 79 1.51 -18.60 -3.59
CA ARG A 79 0.60 -17.56 -3.08
C ARG A 79 0.62 -16.34 -3.99
N LYS A 80 -0.56 -15.73 -4.13
CA LYS A 80 -0.80 -14.51 -4.89
C LYS A 80 -1.66 -13.54 -4.09
N TRP A 81 -1.38 -12.26 -4.28
CA TRP A 81 -2.11 -11.17 -3.66
C TRP A 81 -2.28 -10.02 -4.65
N TRP A 82 -3.18 -9.09 -4.31
CA TRP A 82 -3.25 -7.80 -4.97
C TRP A 82 -2.61 -6.73 -4.10
N GLY A 83 -1.68 -5.96 -4.67
CA GLY A 83 -1.29 -4.66 -4.13
C GLY A 83 -2.29 -3.59 -4.60
N ASN A 84 -2.47 -2.52 -3.83
CA ASN A 84 -3.36 -1.43 -4.24
C ASN A 84 -2.77 -0.58 -5.38
N CYS A 85 -1.45 -0.44 -5.41
CA CYS A 85 -0.68 0.35 -6.38
C CYS A 85 0.74 -0.22 -6.51
N ALA A 86 1.59 0.43 -7.33
CA ALA A 86 2.98 0.01 -7.50
C ALA A 86 3.79 0.06 -6.18
N TRP A 87 3.64 1.13 -5.40
CA TRP A 87 4.29 1.28 -4.09
C TRP A 87 3.82 0.23 -3.08
N CYS A 88 2.50 -0.01 -2.97
CA CYS A 88 1.97 -1.05 -2.11
C CYS A 88 2.46 -2.44 -2.52
N SER A 89 2.60 -2.70 -3.82
CA SER A 89 3.06 -4.00 -4.31
C SER A 89 4.45 -4.36 -3.79
N PHE A 90 5.35 -3.38 -3.67
CA PHE A 90 6.65 -3.56 -3.01
C PHE A 90 6.52 -3.86 -1.50
N GLY A 91 5.55 -3.24 -0.82
CA GLY A 91 5.22 -3.59 0.56
C GLY A 91 4.75 -5.03 0.70
N VAL A 92 3.87 -5.50 -0.19
CA VAL A 92 3.40 -6.89 -0.20
C VAL A 92 4.56 -7.86 -0.47
N MET A 93 5.40 -7.59 -1.47
CA MET A 93 6.60 -8.38 -1.78
C MET A 93 7.50 -8.52 -0.56
N HIS A 94 7.77 -7.41 0.14
CA HIS A 94 8.59 -7.41 1.34
C HIS A 94 7.99 -8.25 2.47
N LEU A 95 6.69 -8.10 2.75
CA LEU A 95 6.00 -8.88 3.79
C LEU A 95 5.86 -10.37 3.43
N ALA A 96 5.74 -10.70 2.15
CA ALA A 96 5.69 -12.09 1.69
C ALA A 96 7.03 -12.81 1.87
N GLY A 97 8.14 -12.07 1.78
CA GLY A 97 9.50 -12.58 1.92
C GLY A 97 9.93 -13.56 0.82
N GLY A 98 11.16 -14.06 0.95
CA GLY A 98 11.78 -14.97 -0.03
C GLY A 98 11.92 -14.34 -1.42
N THR A 99 11.81 -15.17 -2.47
CA THR A 99 11.66 -14.70 -3.85
C THR A 99 10.21 -14.33 -4.12
N SER A 100 9.98 -13.08 -4.51
CA SER A 100 8.66 -12.56 -4.84
C SER A 100 8.68 -11.77 -6.15
N THR A 101 7.52 -11.71 -6.81
CA THR A 101 7.35 -10.94 -8.05
C THR A 101 6.15 -10.00 -7.95
N PHE A 102 6.23 -8.86 -8.62
CA PHE A 102 5.16 -7.90 -8.85
C PHE A 102 4.96 -7.75 -10.36
N THR A 103 3.83 -8.23 -10.86
CA THR A 103 3.43 -8.12 -12.27
C THR A 103 2.35 -7.06 -12.42
N THR A 104 2.53 -6.15 -13.38
CA THR A 104 1.56 -5.11 -13.73
C THR A 104 1.71 -4.65 -15.16
N ARG A 105 0.92 -3.65 -15.58
CA ARG A 105 1.07 -2.96 -16.86
C ARG A 105 1.59 -1.55 -16.65
N THR A 106 2.52 -1.10 -17.49
CA THR A 106 3.00 0.29 -17.47
C THR A 106 1.85 1.27 -17.64
N GLY A 107 1.75 2.29 -16.79
CA GLY A 107 0.61 3.21 -16.76
C GLY A 107 -0.77 2.52 -16.63
N ALA A 108 -0.82 1.32 -16.07
CA ALA A 108 -1.98 0.41 -15.96
C ALA A 108 -2.59 -0.08 -17.29
N ILE A 109 -2.02 0.27 -18.44
CA ILE A 109 -2.60 -0.01 -19.77
C ILE A 109 -1.58 -0.47 -20.81
N GLY A 110 -0.33 -0.01 -20.71
CA GLY A 110 0.78 -0.31 -21.62
C GLY A 110 1.31 -1.72 -21.40
N ASP A 111 2.56 -1.99 -21.75
CA ASP A 111 3.11 -3.35 -21.70
C ASP A 111 3.06 -3.97 -20.31
N GLU A 112 2.83 -5.29 -20.27
CA GLU A 112 2.99 -6.07 -19.05
C GLU A 112 4.48 -6.18 -18.70
N VAL A 113 4.79 -5.94 -17.43
CA VAL A 113 6.13 -5.96 -16.86
C VAL A 113 6.08 -6.70 -15.54
N THR A 114 7.19 -7.31 -15.16
CA THR A 114 7.34 -8.01 -13.88
C THR A 114 8.61 -7.55 -13.21
N ILE A 115 8.49 -7.14 -11.94
CA ILE A 115 9.60 -6.81 -11.05
C ILE A 115 9.78 -7.97 -10.06
N THR A 116 11.00 -8.34 -9.76
CA THR A 116 11.41 -9.48 -8.96
C THR A 116 12.30 -9.02 -7.84
N ALA A 117 12.06 -9.55 -6.64
CA ALA A 117 12.95 -9.45 -5.51
C ALA A 117 13.36 -10.84 -5.04
N THR A 118 14.63 -10.99 -4.68
CA THR A 118 15.19 -12.20 -4.05
C THR A 118 15.98 -11.78 -2.82
N ASP A 119 15.81 -12.51 -1.71
CA ASP A 119 16.48 -12.24 -0.44
C ASP A 119 16.38 -10.77 0.01
N GLY A 120 15.20 -10.19 -0.23
CA GLY A 120 14.89 -8.81 0.14
C GLY A 120 15.54 -7.74 -0.74
N GLN A 121 16.17 -8.08 -1.87
CA GLN A 121 16.74 -7.13 -2.82
C GLN A 121 16.04 -7.25 -4.18
N LEU A 122 15.82 -6.11 -4.85
CA LEU A 122 15.42 -6.12 -6.26
C LEU A 122 16.56 -6.74 -7.09
N VAL A 123 16.19 -7.61 -8.03
CA VAL A 123 17.17 -8.22 -8.96
C VAL A 123 17.05 -7.64 -10.37
N ASP A 124 15.99 -6.91 -10.68
CA ASP A 124 15.82 -6.20 -11.94
C ASP A 124 16.79 -5.02 -12.05
N THR A 125 17.40 -4.91 -13.22
CA THR A 125 18.34 -3.84 -13.57
C THR A 125 17.70 -2.76 -14.44
N GLN A 126 16.39 -2.85 -14.70
CA GLN A 126 15.67 -1.90 -15.52
C GLN A 126 15.30 -0.64 -14.71
N ASP A 127 15.59 0.53 -15.29
CA ASP A 127 15.38 1.84 -14.67
C ASP A 127 13.91 2.30 -14.71
N PHE A 128 12.99 1.46 -14.23
CA PHE A 128 11.59 1.86 -14.09
C PHE A 128 11.43 3.00 -13.07
N VAL A 129 10.34 3.73 -13.21
CA VAL A 129 9.93 4.78 -12.28
C VAL A 129 8.50 4.54 -11.78
N ILE A 130 8.20 5.06 -10.60
CA ILE A 130 6.84 5.11 -10.05
C ILE A 130 6.42 6.57 -9.92
N HIS A 131 5.20 6.87 -10.37
CA HIS A 131 4.61 8.20 -10.33
C HIS A 131 3.70 8.35 -9.11
N PHE A 132 3.83 9.48 -8.42
CA PHE A 132 3.06 9.88 -7.24
C PHE A 132 2.33 11.21 -7.55
N PRO A 133 1.16 11.16 -8.24
CA PRO A 133 0.43 12.38 -8.62
C PRO A 133 -0.31 13.07 -7.48
N VAL A 134 -0.68 12.34 -6.43
CA VAL A 134 -1.47 12.87 -5.32
C VAL A 134 -0.55 13.31 -4.19
N PRO A 135 -0.67 14.54 -3.67
CA PRO A 135 0.05 14.97 -2.47
C PRO A 135 -0.25 14.05 -1.28
N MET A 136 0.76 13.76 -0.47
CA MET A 136 0.65 12.84 0.67
C MET A 136 -0.35 13.33 1.73
N THR A 137 -0.63 14.63 1.81
CA THR A 137 -1.70 15.20 2.64
C THR A 137 -3.12 14.84 2.19
N LYS A 138 -3.30 14.38 0.95
CA LYS A 138 -4.62 14.10 0.35
C LYS A 138 -4.89 12.62 0.12
N VAL A 139 -3.96 11.73 0.49
CA VAL A 139 -4.09 10.30 0.19
C VAL A 139 -5.31 9.67 0.86
N TRP A 140 -5.69 10.18 2.05
CA TRP A 140 -6.85 9.71 2.80
C TRP A 140 -8.18 10.32 2.35
N ASP A 141 -8.17 11.42 1.59
CA ASP A 141 -9.39 11.97 0.99
C ASP A 141 -10.05 10.94 0.07
N ASN A 142 -9.23 10.15 -0.64
CA ASN A 142 -9.68 9.04 -1.46
C ASN A 142 -8.52 8.06 -1.73
N VAL A 143 -8.36 7.08 -0.85
CA VAL A 143 -7.31 6.04 -0.97
C VAL A 143 -7.46 5.24 -2.27
N ILE A 144 -8.68 4.88 -2.64
CA ILE A 144 -8.94 4.06 -3.83
C ILE A 144 -8.48 4.79 -5.09
N TYR A 145 -8.82 6.08 -5.23
CA TYR A 145 -8.34 6.89 -6.34
C TYR A 145 -6.83 7.05 -6.30
N THR A 146 -6.27 7.46 -5.16
CA THR A 146 -4.83 7.66 -4.97
C THR A 146 -4.02 6.46 -5.43
N CYS A 147 -4.36 5.27 -4.93
CA CYS A 147 -3.66 4.05 -5.31
C CYS A 147 -3.86 3.69 -6.78
N SER A 148 -5.05 3.94 -7.36
CA SER A 148 -5.32 3.64 -8.77
C SER A 148 -4.48 4.45 -9.77
N VAL A 149 -3.89 5.57 -9.33
CA VAL A 149 -3.05 6.45 -10.16
C VAL A 149 -1.58 6.48 -9.73
N GLN A 150 -1.18 5.67 -8.74
CA GLN A 150 0.22 5.49 -8.34
C GLN A 150 0.85 4.30 -9.09
N LEU A 151 1.30 4.58 -10.32
CA LEU A 151 1.58 3.55 -11.32
C LEU A 151 3.08 3.47 -11.65
N LEU A 152 3.47 2.32 -12.21
CA LEU A 152 4.81 2.03 -12.72
C LEU A 152 4.92 2.44 -14.20
N PHE A 153 6.07 2.99 -14.59
CA PHE A 153 6.37 3.42 -15.97
C PHE A 153 7.83 3.09 -16.31
N ARG A 154 8.16 2.97 -17.61
CA ARG A 154 9.54 2.66 -18.05
C ARG A 154 10.50 3.79 -17.76
N ASN A 155 10.03 5.04 -17.76
CA ASN A 155 10.82 6.24 -17.51
C ASN A 155 9.88 7.44 -17.31
N GLU A 156 10.46 8.60 -17.01
CA GLU A 156 9.71 9.82 -16.74
C GLU A 156 9.01 10.41 -17.98
N ALA A 157 9.51 10.18 -19.19
CA ALA A 157 8.86 10.65 -20.42
C ALA A 157 7.52 9.95 -20.66
N GLU A 158 7.40 8.65 -20.34
CA GLU A 158 6.11 7.96 -20.34
C GLU A 158 5.14 8.54 -19.30
N VAL A 159 5.64 8.99 -18.15
CA VAL A 159 4.81 9.67 -17.14
C VAL A 159 4.27 10.98 -17.71
N ASP A 160 5.11 11.77 -18.38
CA ASP A 160 4.72 13.04 -19.00
C ASP A 160 3.61 12.84 -20.04
N GLU A 161 3.80 11.90 -20.97
CA GLU A 161 2.83 11.58 -22.01
C GLU A 161 1.51 11.06 -21.41
N TRP A 162 1.60 10.17 -20.41
CA TRP A 162 0.43 9.61 -19.75
C TRP A 162 -0.35 10.69 -19.01
N CYS A 163 0.33 11.58 -18.26
CA CYS A 163 -0.29 12.71 -17.57
C CYS A 163 -1.03 13.63 -18.56
N ALA A 164 -0.35 14.02 -19.65
CA ALA A 164 -0.94 14.87 -20.69
C ALA A 164 -2.16 14.23 -21.35
N THR A 165 -2.08 12.92 -21.65
CA THR A 165 -3.15 12.18 -22.33
C THR A 165 -4.35 11.91 -21.42
N ARG A 166 -4.11 11.61 -20.14
CA ARG A 166 -5.15 11.23 -19.17
C ARG A 166 -5.72 12.41 -18.39
N GLY A 167 -5.14 13.61 -18.53
CA GLY A 167 -5.56 14.79 -17.79
C GLY A 167 -5.26 14.68 -16.29
N ILE A 168 -4.19 13.96 -15.92
CA ILE A 168 -3.73 13.86 -14.54
C ILE A 168 -2.53 14.77 -14.36
N ALA A 169 -2.54 15.56 -13.29
CA ALA A 169 -1.41 16.43 -12.97
C ALA A 169 -0.15 15.59 -12.71
N LYS A 170 0.96 16.02 -13.29
CA LYS A 170 2.26 15.43 -12.94
C LYS A 170 2.58 15.78 -11.49
N GLY A 171 2.95 14.75 -10.74
CA GLY A 171 3.41 14.87 -9.36
C GLY A 171 4.87 14.47 -9.31
N ASP A 172 5.25 13.75 -8.26
CA ASP A 172 6.62 13.29 -8.10
C ASP A 172 6.86 11.98 -8.84
N VAL A 173 8.08 11.77 -9.34
CA VAL A 173 8.48 10.56 -10.07
C VAL A 173 9.75 10.02 -9.44
N ARG A 174 9.75 8.75 -9.05
CA ARG A 174 10.87 8.15 -8.31
C ARG A 174 11.35 6.85 -8.93
N PRO A 175 12.67 6.60 -8.98
CA PRO A 175 13.22 5.32 -9.41
C PRO A 175 12.71 4.17 -8.54
N ILE A 176 12.47 3.00 -9.14
CA ILE A 176 11.94 1.84 -8.43
C ILE A 176 12.78 1.43 -7.22
N GLN A 177 14.11 1.52 -7.29
CA GLN A 177 14.98 1.15 -6.18
C GLN A 177 14.72 2.01 -4.95
N GLN A 178 14.56 3.33 -5.14
CA GLN A 178 14.24 4.25 -4.04
C GLN A 178 12.88 3.93 -3.43
N VAL A 179 11.87 3.61 -4.26
CA VAL A 179 10.53 3.28 -3.78
C VAL A 179 10.48 1.91 -3.09
N TRP A 180 11.30 0.95 -3.54
CA TRP A 180 11.48 -0.33 -2.85
C TRP A 180 12.05 -0.13 -1.45
N ASP A 181 13.13 0.64 -1.33
CA ASP A 181 13.76 0.95 -0.04
C ASP A 181 12.78 1.63 0.91
N PHE A 182 12.02 2.59 0.40
CA PHE A 182 10.95 3.25 1.14
C PHE A 182 9.84 2.28 1.56
N ALA A 183 9.35 1.43 0.65
CA ALA A 183 8.30 0.46 0.95
C ALA A 183 8.72 -0.53 2.05
N ARG A 184 9.97 -0.98 2.07
CA ARG A 184 10.49 -1.87 3.10
C ARG A 184 10.43 -1.23 4.49
N GLU A 185 10.84 0.03 4.62
CA GLU A 185 10.77 0.72 5.90
C GLU A 185 9.32 1.06 6.29
N TRP A 186 8.53 1.55 5.34
CA TRP A 186 7.17 1.99 5.58
C TRP A 186 6.25 0.83 5.99
N TYR A 187 6.33 -0.30 5.26
CA TYR A 187 5.45 -1.45 5.46
C TYR A 187 6.05 -2.56 6.33
N GLY A 188 7.36 -2.60 6.57
CA GLY A 188 8.06 -3.75 7.15
C GLY A 188 7.55 -4.25 8.50
N ARG A 189 6.90 -3.39 9.29
CA ARG A 189 6.32 -3.73 10.59
C ARG A 189 4.80 -3.91 10.59
N HIS A 190 4.15 -3.97 9.42
CA HIS A 190 2.68 -4.06 9.32
C HIS A 190 2.11 -5.38 9.84
N ALA A 191 2.92 -6.44 9.87
CA ALA A 191 2.55 -7.73 10.47
C ALA A 191 2.90 -7.85 11.96
N ASP A 192 3.45 -6.81 12.59
CA ASP A 192 3.86 -6.87 14.00
C ASP A 192 2.64 -6.77 14.92
N ALA A 193 2.61 -7.61 15.97
CA ALA A 193 1.57 -7.56 17.00
C ALA A 193 1.51 -6.24 17.79
N SER A 194 2.57 -5.42 17.69
CA SER A 194 2.69 -4.09 18.30
C SER A 194 2.55 -2.94 17.29
N TRP A 195 2.06 -3.22 16.08
CA TRP A 195 1.87 -2.24 15.02
C TRP A 195 1.14 -0.99 15.51
N LYS A 196 1.67 0.16 15.06
CA LYS A 196 1.05 1.46 15.21
C LYS A 196 1.15 2.18 13.88
N LYS A 197 0.07 2.84 13.49
CA LYS A 197 0.11 3.80 12.40
C LYS A 197 1.15 4.88 12.68
N TRP A 198 1.91 5.24 11.66
CA TRP A 198 2.87 6.34 11.74
C TRP A 198 2.17 7.63 12.17
N THR A 199 2.80 8.38 13.07
CA THR A 199 2.46 9.79 13.26
C THR A 199 2.90 10.59 12.04
N VAL A 200 2.30 11.77 11.82
CA VAL A 200 2.75 12.69 10.77
C VAL A 200 4.23 13.01 10.90
N ARG A 201 4.73 13.25 12.13
CA ARG A 201 6.16 13.48 12.38
C ARG A 201 7.03 12.30 11.96
N GLU A 202 6.66 11.08 12.35
CA GLU A 202 7.41 9.88 11.93
C GLU A 202 7.37 9.71 10.40
N ALA A 203 6.25 10.02 9.75
CA ALA A 203 6.14 9.98 8.29
C ALA A 203 7.10 11.00 7.62
N ILE A 204 7.15 12.25 8.10
CA ILE A 204 8.11 13.26 7.64
C ILE A 204 9.55 12.78 7.79
N GLU A 205 9.88 12.19 8.94
CA GLU A 205 11.22 11.65 9.19
C GLU A 205 11.58 10.50 8.24
N ILE A 206 10.63 9.60 7.94
CA ILE A 206 10.82 8.52 6.97
C ILE A 206 11.01 9.12 5.56
N PHE A 207 10.16 10.07 5.15
CA PHE A 207 10.28 10.73 3.84
C PHE A 207 11.66 11.37 3.67
N GLY A 208 12.14 12.07 4.71
CA GLY A 208 13.49 12.64 4.74
C GLY A 208 14.60 11.60 4.56
N ARG A 209 14.54 10.48 5.30
CA ARG A 209 15.52 9.37 5.16
C ARG A 209 15.55 8.78 3.75
N HIS A 210 14.39 8.71 3.10
CA HIS A 210 14.26 8.22 1.72
C HIS A 210 14.42 9.31 0.66
N LYS A 211 14.80 10.54 1.03
CA LYS A 211 14.96 11.68 0.12
C LYS A 211 13.70 11.99 -0.71
N LEU A 212 12.55 11.69 -0.14
CA LEU A 212 11.23 11.99 -0.70
C LEU A 212 10.89 13.42 -0.30
N THR A 213 11.08 14.35 -1.24
CA THR A 213 11.01 15.80 -1.00
C THR A 213 10.19 16.49 -2.08
N GLY A 214 9.74 17.71 -1.80
CA GLY A 214 8.92 18.51 -2.70
C GLY A 214 7.42 18.44 -2.38
N PRO A 215 6.57 19.09 -3.18
CA PRO A 215 5.16 19.33 -2.84
C PRO A 215 4.33 18.06 -2.64
N THR A 216 4.70 16.95 -3.29
CA THR A 216 4.03 15.66 -3.08
C THR A 216 4.23 15.12 -1.67
N TRP A 217 5.39 15.37 -1.05
CA TRP A 217 5.78 14.77 0.25
C TRP A 217 5.70 15.72 1.43
N ASP A 218 5.35 16.99 1.16
CA ASP A 218 5.20 17.99 2.20
C ASP A 218 3.90 17.75 2.98
N LEU A 219 4.03 17.38 4.25
CA LEU A 219 2.92 17.16 5.18
C LEU A 219 2.63 18.38 6.07
N GLY A 220 3.41 19.46 5.94
CA GLY A 220 3.40 20.57 6.88
C GLY A 220 3.74 20.13 8.32
N ASP A 221 3.32 20.94 9.29
CA ASP A 221 3.54 20.71 10.73
C ASP A 221 2.31 20.06 11.41
N GLU A 222 1.53 19.28 10.67
CA GLU A 222 0.28 18.73 11.17
C GLU A 222 0.48 17.71 12.31
N ALA A 223 -0.43 17.73 13.29
CA ALA A 223 -0.47 16.76 14.36
C ALA A 223 -1.46 15.64 14.03
N GLY A 224 -1.10 14.38 14.31
CA GLY A 224 -2.01 13.26 14.14
C GLY A 224 -1.33 11.98 13.66
N ARG A 225 -2.15 11.06 13.16
CA ARG A 225 -1.70 9.86 12.44
C ARG A 225 -1.71 10.16 10.96
N PHE A 226 -0.64 9.72 10.28
CA PHE A 226 -0.58 9.76 8.83
C PHE A 226 -1.67 8.87 8.25
#